data_AF-A0A3B8WD82-F1
#
_entry.id   AF-A0A3B8WD82-F1
#
_cell.length_a   1.000
_cell.length_b   1.000
_cell.length_c   1.000
_cell.angle_alpha   90.00
_cell.angle_beta   90.00
_cell.angle_gamma   90.00
#
_symmetry.space_group_name_H-M   'P 1'
#
loop_
_entity.id
_entity.type
_entity.pdbx_description
1 polymer ?
#
loop_
_entity_poly.entity_id
_entity_poly.type
_entity_poly.pdbx_seq_one_letter_code
_entity_poly.pdbx_strand_id
1 'polypeptide(L)'
;KEHLRDMDDLKQSVQNAVYEQKDPLLIYKFEGFEAFKRFIARVNEETTSFLLKAEIPAQQADEVQEARSQRRQKLSEQKEESRSLLSGSNGEAHATQQPPREKVMPVHSEKIAGRNDRVTVQYSDGRVEKDVKYKKVEEDIRAGRCIVIS
;
A
#
# COMPACT_ATOMS: atom_id res chain seq x y z
N LYS A 1 -11.55 -14.49 -8.66
CA LYS A 1 -10.16 -14.67 -9.17
C LYS A 1 -9.78 -16.15 -9.22
N GLU A 2 -10.14 -16.95 -8.22
CA GLU A 2 -9.92 -18.42 -8.25
C GLU A 2 -10.63 -19.13 -9.41
N HIS A 3 -11.91 -18.83 -9.66
CA HIS A 3 -12.67 -19.53 -10.70
C HIS A 3 -12.03 -19.50 -12.10
N LEU A 4 -11.36 -18.40 -12.49
CA LEU A 4 -10.65 -18.32 -13.77
C LEU A 4 -9.46 -19.28 -13.84
N ARG A 5 -8.74 -19.45 -12.72
CA ARG A 5 -7.63 -20.39 -12.61
C ARG A 5 -8.13 -21.83 -12.71
N ASP A 6 -9.22 -22.15 -12.01
CA ASP A 6 -9.85 -23.47 -12.10
C ASP A 6 -10.31 -23.80 -13.53
N MET A 7 -10.79 -22.79 -14.28
CA MET A 7 -11.16 -22.96 -15.69
C MET A 7 -9.95 -23.16 -16.61
N ASP A 8 -8.84 -22.47 -16.36
CA ASP A 8 -7.59 -22.68 -17.10
C ASP A 8 -7.00 -24.08 -16.85
N ASP A 9 -7.01 -24.53 -15.60
CA ASP A 9 -6.53 -25.87 -15.20
C ASP A 9 -7.44 -26.97 -15.82
N LEU A 10 -8.76 -26.76 -15.80
CA LEU A 10 -9.73 -27.63 -16.45
C LEU A 10 -9.48 -27.73 -17.97
N LYS A 11 -9.20 -26.60 -18.62
CA LYS A 11 -8.90 -26.59 -20.06
C LYS A 11 -7.65 -27.40 -20.39
N GLN A 12 -6.58 -27.28 -19.59
CA GLN A 12 -5.37 -28.09 -19.76
C GLN A 12 -5.63 -29.58 -19.49
N SER A 13 -6.38 -29.91 -18.44
CA SER A 13 -6.73 -31.28 -18.09
C SER A 13 -7.53 -31.98 -19.19
N VAL A 14 -8.55 -31.30 -19.73
CA VAL A 14 -9.41 -31.82 -20.80
C VAL A 14 -8.64 -32.01 -22.12
N GLN A 15 -7.66 -31.16 -22.41
CA GLN A 15 -6.76 -31.34 -23.56
C GLN A 15 -5.85 -32.57 -23.41
N ASN A 16 -5.45 -32.91 -22.17
CA ASN A 16 -4.63 -34.08 -21.89
C ASN A 16 -5.46 -35.37 -21.82
N ALA A 17 -6.75 -35.28 -21.48
CA ALA A 17 -7.67 -36.41 -21.29
C ALA A 17 -8.38 -36.90 -22.58
N VAL A 18 -7.98 -36.43 -23.76
CA VAL A 18 -8.62 -36.71 -25.08
C VAL A 18 -8.61 -38.19 -25.51
N TYR A 19 -8.02 -39.09 -24.72
CA TYR A 19 -7.84 -40.49 -25.07
C TYR A 19 -9.13 -41.32 -25.19
N GLU A 20 -10.28 -40.86 -24.66
CA GLU A 20 -11.54 -41.64 -24.62
C GLU A 20 -12.58 -41.27 -25.70
N GLN A 21 -12.16 -40.69 -26.82
CA GLN A 21 -13.06 -40.50 -27.98
C GLN A 21 -14.27 -39.59 -27.70
N LYS A 22 -14.19 -38.73 -26.68
CA LYS A 22 -15.17 -37.66 -26.40
C LYS A 22 -14.64 -36.33 -26.91
N ASP A 23 -15.56 -35.47 -27.33
CA ASP A 23 -15.21 -34.12 -27.77
C ASP A 23 -14.70 -33.30 -26.57
N PRO A 24 -13.42 -32.88 -26.55
CA PRO A 24 -12.86 -32.07 -25.47
C PRO A 24 -13.60 -30.74 -25.28
N LEU A 25 -14.15 -30.17 -26.36
CA LEU A 25 -14.91 -28.93 -26.26
C LEU A 25 -16.20 -29.13 -25.46
N LEU A 26 -16.82 -30.29 -25.61
CA LEU A 26 -18.07 -30.63 -24.94
C LEU A 26 -17.85 -30.88 -23.44
N ILE A 27 -16.78 -31.60 -23.08
CA ILE A 27 -16.39 -31.83 -21.68
C ILE A 27 -16.11 -30.51 -20.98
N TYR A 28 -15.29 -29.64 -21.59
CA TYR A 28 -14.98 -28.33 -21.02
C TYR A 28 -16.24 -27.49 -20.77
N LYS A 29 -17.20 -27.51 -21.70
CA LYS A 29 -18.47 -26.77 -21.54
C LYS A 29 -19.32 -27.32 -20.40
N PHE A 30 -19.46 -28.64 -20.28
CA PHE A 30 -20.27 -29.25 -19.21
C PHE A 30 -19.62 -29.07 -17.83
N GLU A 31 -18.36 -29.42 -17.70
CA GLU A 31 -17.61 -29.34 -16.44
C GLU A 31 -17.44 -27.87 -16.02
N GLY A 32 -17.13 -26.99 -16.98
CA GLY A 32 -17.03 -25.55 -16.73
C GLY A 32 -18.35 -24.93 -16.31
N PHE A 33 -19.47 -25.33 -16.91
CA PHE A 33 -20.80 -24.90 -16.49
C PHE A 33 -21.14 -25.40 -15.08
N GLU A 34 -20.76 -26.62 -14.73
CA GLU A 34 -20.97 -27.14 -13.38
C GLU A 34 -20.14 -26.40 -12.33
N ALA A 35 -18.86 -26.14 -12.61
CA ALA A 35 -18.01 -25.32 -11.77
C ALA A 35 -18.59 -23.90 -11.59
N PHE A 36 -19.13 -23.31 -12.65
CA PHE A 36 -19.78 -21.99 -12.59
C PHE A 36 -21.02 -22.00 -11.67
N LYS A 37 -21.88 -23.03 -11.75
CA LYS A 37 -23.03 -23.17 -10.85
C LYS A 37 -22.60 -23.23 -9.38
N ARG A 38 -21.54 -24.00 -9.08
CA ARG A 38 -20.98 -24.10 -7.72
C ARG A 38 -20.40 -22.75 -7.26
N PHE A 39 -19.74 -22.03 -8.15
CA PHE A 39 -19.22 -20.69 -7.88
C PHE A 39 -20.34 -19.70 -7.49
N ILE A 40 -21.42 -19.66 -8.26
CA ILE A 40 -22.58 -18.80 -7.94
C ILE A 40 -23.20 -19.17 -6.60
N ALA A 41 -23.35 -20.47 -6.30
CA ALA A 41 -23.88 -20.92 -5.01
C ALA A 41 -23.01 -20.43 -3.85
N ARG A 42 -21.68 -20.53 -3.97
CA ARG A 42 -20.72 -20.07 -2.96
C ARG A 42 -20.80 -18.55 -2.76
N VAL A 43 -20.83 -17.77 -3.85
CA VAL A 43 -20.93 -16.31 -3.78
C VAL A 43 -22.22 -15.87 -3.09
N ASN A 44 -23.33 -16.56 -3.37
CA ASN A 44 -24.61 -16.27 -2.72
C ASN A 44 -24.53 -16.54 -1.21
N GLU A 45 -23.99 -17.69 -0.82
CA GLU A 45 -23.82 -18.06 0.60
C GLU A 45 -22.89 -17.09 1.32
N GLU A 46 -21.75 -16.73 0.72
CA GLU A 46 -20.82 -15.75 1.28
C GLU A 46 -21.47 -14.38 1.44
N THR A 47 -22.24 -13.93 0.45
CA THR A 47 -22.94 -12.64 0.50
C THR A 47 -23.99 -12.63 1.61
N THR A 48 -24.81 -13.69 1.71
CA THR A 48 -25.81 -13.81 2.79
C THR A 48 -25.13 -13.90 4.16
N SER A 49 -24.08 -14.72 4.30
CA SER A 49 -23.33 -14.82 5.55
C SER A 49 -22.65 -13.51 5.91
N PHE A 50 -22.14 -12.74 4.94
CA PHE A 50 -21.55 -11.43 5.18
C PHE A 50 -22.61 -10.45 5.69
N LEU A 51 -23.77 -10.36 5.04
CA LEU A 51 -24.85 -9.48 5.50
C LEU A 51 -25.35 -9.83 6.91
N LEU A 52 -25.39 -11.12 7.26
CA LEU A 52 -25.82 -11.57 8.60
C LEU A 52 -24.76 -11.36 9.68
N LYS A 53 -23.48 -11.53 9.36
CA LYS A 53 -22.36 -11.43 10.32
C LYS A 53 -21.71 -10.05 10.35
N ALA A 54 -22.07 -9.16 9.43
CA ALA A 54 -21.59 -7.79 9.40
C ALA A 54 -22.23 -7.02 10.57
N GLU A 55 -21.63 -7.15 11.75
CA GLU A 55 -21.82 -6.18 12.81
C GLU A 55 -21.10 -4.89 12.41
N ILE A 56 -21.87 -3.82 12.26
CA ILE A 56 -21.28 -2.47 12.22
C ILE A 56 -20.86 -2.20 13.66
N PRO A 57 -19.56 -2.00 13.96
CA PRO A 57 -19.18 -1.50 15.27
C PRO A 57 -19.84 -0.12 15.39
N ALA A 58 -20.96 -0.07 16.11
CA ALA A 58 -21.49 1.16 16.64
C ALA A 58 -20.38 1.66 17.55
N GLN A 59 -19.63 2.65 17.07
CA GLN A 59 -18.67 3.36 17.89
C GLN A 59 -19.44 3.80 19.12
N GLN A 60 -19.24 3.11 20.24
CA GLN A 60 -19.79 3.53 21.52
C GLN A 60 -19.20 4.91 21.74
N ALA A 61 -20.05 5.92 21.64
CA ALA A 61 -19.67 7.33 21.66
C ALA A 61 -19.12 7.77 23.04
N ASP A 62 -18.94 6.85 23.99
CA ASP A 62 -18.78 7.17 25.41
C ASP A 62 -17.47 6.68 26.05
N GLU A 63 -16.54 6.09 25.29
CA GLU A 63 -15.28 5.58 25.88
C GLU A 63 -13.99 6.11 25.24
N VAL A 64 -14.04 7.30 24.65
CA VAL A 64 -12.81 8.08 24.42
C VAL A 64 -12.43 8.76 25.73
N GLN A 65 -12.04 7.98 26.74
CA GLN A 65 -11.39 8.53 27.93
C GLN A 65 -10.07 9.15 27.49
N GLU A 66 -9.96 10.47 27.60
CA GLU A 66 -8.69 11.18 27.44
C GLU A 66 -7.62 10.45 28.25
N ALA A 67 -6.58 9.97 27.58
CA ALA A 67 -5.47 9.29 28.21
C ALA A 67 -4.90 10.22 29.30
N ARG A 68 -5.20 9.92 30.56
CA ARG A 68 -4.67 10.64 31.73
C ARG A 68 -3.17 10.75 31.53
N SER A 69 -2.67 11.97 31.39
CA SER A 69 -1.26 12.22 31.15
C SER A 69 -0.45 11.51 32.24
N GLN A 70 0.32 10.51 31.83
CA GLN A 70 1.20 9.82 32.75
C GLN A 70 2.17 10.86 33.30
N ARG A 71 2.10 11.08 34.62
CA ARG A 71 2.96 12.01 35.35
C ARG A 71 4.41 11.60 35.10
N ARG A 72 5.12 12.36 34.25
CA ARG A 72 6.53 12.12 33.94
C ARG A 72 7.31 12.06 35.25
N GLN A 73 7.79 10.87 35.59
CA GLN A 73 8.74 10.70 36.68
C GLN A 73 10.03 11.43 36.27
N LYS A 74 10.47 12.38 37.09
CA LYS A 74 11.78 13.02 36.92
C LYS A 74 12.84 12.01 37.34
N LEU A 75 13.35 11.23 36.39
CA LEU A 75 14.59 10.49 36.59
C LEU A 75 15.75 11.49 36.60
N SER A 76 16.48 11.55 37.70
CA SER A 76 17.75 12.25 37.80
C SER A 76 18.84 11.29 37.33
N GLU A 77 19.41 11.54 36.16
CA GLU A 77 20.60 10.84 35.71
C GLU A 77 21.81 11.43 36.43
N GLN A 78 22.47 10.65 37.29
CA GLN A 78 23.80 10.97 37.78
C GLN A 78 24.81 10.26 36.88
N LYS A 79 25.55 11.04 36.12
CA LYS A 79 26.67 10.57 35.31
C LYS A 79 27.85 10.33 36.24
N GLU A 80 28.05 9.10 36.67
CA GLU A 80 29.31 8.69 37.30
C GLU A 80 30.35 8.55 36.19
N GLU A 81 31.36 9.42 36.21
CA GLU A 81 32.49 9.36 35.30
C GLU A 81 33.31 8.12 35.65
N SER A 82 33.01 7.00 34.99
CA SER A 82 33.79 5.78 35.08
C SER A 82 35.17 6.04 34.49
N ARG A 83 36.12 6.39 35.36
CA ARG A 83 37.54 6.55 35.02
C ARG A 83 38.05 5.17 34.61
N SER A 84 38.14 4.95 33.31
CA SER A 84 38.68 3.71 32.72
C SER A 84 40.12 3.52 33.20
N LEU A 85 40.37 2.43 33.95
CA LEU A 85 41.67 2.02 34.49
C LEU A 85 42.63 1.46 33.41
N LEU A 86 42.44 1.81 32.14
CA LEU A 86 43.24 1.33 31.02
C LEU A 86 43.95 2.47 30.26
N SER A 87 44.26 3.58 30.95
CA SER A 87 45.16 4.60 30.41
C SER A 87 46.57 4.40 30.98
N GLY A 88 47.20 3.29 30.58
CA GLY A 88 48.58 2.99 30.89
C GLY A 88 49.24 2.35 29.67
N SER A 89 50.25 3.05 29.13
CA SER A 89 51.29 2.57 28.22
C SER A 89 51.06 2.74 26.70
N ASN A 90 51.79 3.71 26.17
CA ASN A 90 52.44 3.80 24.85
C ASN A 90 51.99 2.83 23.74
N GLY A 91 51.44 3.41 22.67
CA GLY A 91 51.38 2.83 21.34
C GLY A 91 51.06 3.94 20.33
N GLU A 92 51.98 4.18 19.41
CA GLU A 92 52.00 5.28 18.44
C GLU A 92 50.69 5.40 17.64
N ALA A 93 50.03 6.55 17.73
CA ALA A 93 48.82 6.85 16.96
C ALA A 93 49.17 7.70 15.74
N HIS A 94 49.21 7.02 14.59
CA HIS A 94 49.22 7.62 13.25
C HIS A 94 47.94 8.46 13.08
N ALA A 95 48.10 9.76 12.86
CA ALA A 95 47.00 10.68 12.61
C ALA A 95 46.43 10.46 11.21
N THR A 96 45.23 9.87 11.11
CA THR A 96 44.42 9.92 9.89
C THR A 96 43.20 10.78 10.16
N GLN A 97 43.25 12.04 9.70
CA GLN A 97 42.12 12.95 9.69
C GLN A 97 41.13 12.49 8.62
N GLN A 98 39.94 12.05 9.02
CA GLN A 98 38.79 11.95 8.11
C GLN A 98 37.82 13.09 8.41
N PRO A 99 37.42 13.90 7.40
CA PRO A 99 36.46 14.97 7.62
C PRO A 99 35.07 14.39 7.95
N PRO A 100 34.29 15.09 8.79
CA PRO A 100 32.97 14.64 9.20
C PRO A 100 32.03 14.60 8.00
N ARG A 101 31.46 13.43 7.73
CA ARG A 101 30.43 13.25 6.68
C ARG A 101 29.21 14.07 7.05
N GLU A 102 28.92 15.07 6.22
CA GLU A 102 27.74 15.94 6.33
C GLU A 102 26.47 15.08 6.18
N LYS A 103 25.58 15.14 7.19
CA LYS A 103 24.32 14.39 7.19
C LYS A 103 23.39 15.03 6.17
N VAL A 104 23.25 14.40 5.01
CA VAL A 104 22.30 14.83 3.97
C VAL A 104 20.89 14.76 4.53
N MET A 105 20.21 15.91 4.62
CA MET A 105 18.84 15.98 5.11
C MET A 105 17.87 15.33 4.10
N PRO A 106 16.85 14.59 4.57
CA PRO A 106 15.87 13.95 3.69
C PRO A 106 15.00 14.99 2.98
N VAL A 107 14.81 14.81 1.67
CA VAL A 107 13.99 15.67 0.80
C VAL A 107 12.53 15.59 1.21
N HIS A 108 11.94 16.72 1.62
CA HIS A 108 10.52 16.83 1.89
C HIS A 108 9.76 16.94 0.56
N SER A 109 8.99 15.91 0.20
CA SER A 109 8.10 15.99 -0.97
C SER A 109 6.84 16.76 -0.58
N GLU A 110 6.76 18.04 -0.93
CA GLU A 110 5.51 18.80 -0.84
C GLU A 110 4.54 18.26 -1.89
N LYS A 111 3.48 17.58 -1.42
CA LYS A 111 2.40 17.08 -2.29
C LYS A 111 1.39 18.21 -2.44
N ILE A 112 1.47 18.94 -3.55
CA ILE A 112 0.65 20.14 -3.85
C ILE A 112 -0.84 19.80 -4.01
N ALA A 113 -1.21 18.55 -4.35
CA ALA A 113 -2.60 18.09 -4.37
C ALA A 113 -2.71 16.56 -4.21
N GLY A 114 -3.87 16.09 -3.73
CA GLY A 114 -4.20 14.67 -3.63
C GLY A 114 -4.49 14.04 -5.00
N ARG A 115 -4.17 12.76 -5.17
CA ARG A 115 -4.24 12.02 -6.45
C ARG A 115 -5.61 12.08 -7.16
N ASN A 116 -6.69 12.23 -6.39
CA ASN A 116 -8.06 12.23 -6.88
C ASN A 116 -8.75 13.60 -6.78
N ASP A 117 -8.03 14.64 -6.32
CA ASP A 117 -8.61 15.97 -6.18
C ASP A 117 -8.90 16.54 -7.57
N ARG A 118 -10.01 17.27 -7.66
CA ARG A 118 -10.36 18.01 -8.87
C ARG A 118 -9.66 19.35 -8.79
N VAL A 119 -8.83 19.62 -9.79
CA VAL A 119 -8.03 20.83 -9.89
C VAL A 119 -8.36 21.56 -11.18
N THR A 120 -8.29 22.88 -11.12
CA THR A 120 -8.31 23.75 -12.29
C THR A 120 -6.87 23.96 -12.74
N VAL A 121 -6.58 23.59 -13.99
CA VAL A 121 -5.25 23.76 -14.59
C VAL A 121 -5.27 24.82 -15.67
N GLN A 122 -4.22 25.63 -15.73
CA GLN A 122 -3.92 26.52 -16.85
C GLN A 122 -2.68 26.02 -17.57
N TYR A 123 -2.82 25.79 -18.87
CA TYR A 123 -1.72 25.41 -19.76
C TYR A 123 -0.86 26.63 -20.12
N SER A 124 0.39 26.39 -20.50
CA SER A 124 1.31 27.41 -21.04
C SER A 124 0.72 28.23 -22.18
N ASP A 125 -0.20 27.63 -22.92
CA ASP A 125 -0.84 28.21 -24.11
C ASP A 125 -2.06 29.09 -23.75
N GLY A 126 -2.33 29.31 -22.45
CA GLY A 126 -3.44 30.12 -21.94
C GLY A 126 -4.78 29.40 -21.88
N ARG A 127 -4.86 28.12 -22.29
CA ARG A 127 -6.05 27.28 -22.14
C ARG A 127 -6.28 26.95 -20.67
N VAL A 128 -7.52 27.12 -20.20
CA VAL A 128 -7.92 26.79 -18.83
C VAL A 128 -8.87 25.61 -18.86
N GLU A 129 -8.49 24.51 -18.22
CA GLU A 129 -9.34 23.35 -18.02
C GLU A 129 -9.78 23.27 -16.56
N LYS A 130 -11.10 23.25 -16.34
CA LYS A 130 -11.73 23.19 -15.03
C LYS A 130 -12.15 21.76 -14.71
N ASP A 131 -12.20 21.41 -13.43
CA ASP A 131 -12.69 20.11 -12.92
C ASP A 131 -11.94 18.87 -13.44
N VAL A 132 -10.62 18.99 -13.68
CA VAL A 132 -9.82 17.86 -14.13
C VAL A 132 -9.24 17.12 -12.92
N LYS A 133 -9.28 15.79 -12.94
CA LYS A 133 -8.66 14.97 -11.88
C LYS A 133 -7.14 15.14 -11.91
N TYR A 134 -6.51 15.39 -10.76
CA TYR A 134 -5.07 15.57 -10.64
C TYR A 134 -4.26 14.46 -11.32
N LYS A 135 -4.65 13.18 -11.20
CA LYS A 135 -3.98 12.05 -11.89
C LYS A 135 -3.84 12.22 -13.42
N LYS A 136 -4.77 12.92 -14.09
CA LYS A 136 -4.68 13.15 -15.54
C LYS A 136 -3.65 14.22 -15.92
N VAL A 137 -3.47 15.20 -15.05
CA VAL A 137 -2.61 16.38 -15.28
C VAL A 137 -1.28 16.29 -14.53
N GLU A 138 -1.09 15.27 -13.69
CA GLU A 138 0.14 15.05 -12.90
C GLU A 138 1.40 15.02 -13.77
N GLU A 139 1.33 14.37 -14.94
CA GLU A 139 2.45 14.31 -15.88
C GLU A 139 2.69 15.66 -16.57
N ASP A 140 1.64 16.39 -16.90
CA ASP A 140 1.72 17.72 -17.51
C ASP A 140 2.26 18.77 -16.52
N ILE A 141 1.90 18.66 -15.23
CA ILE A 141 2.42 19.51 -14.14
C ILE A 141 3.89 19.17 -13.87
N ARG A 142 4.25 17.88 -13.82
CA ARG A 142 5.64 17.43 -13.67
C ARG A 142 6.52 17.87 -14.84
N ALA A 143 5.96 17.91 -16.05
CA ALA A 143 6.62 18.41 -17.25
C ALA A 143 6.65 19.95 -17.35
N GLY A 144 6.03 20.68 -16.41
CA GLY A 144 5.97 22.14 -16.41
C GLY A 144 5.09 22.75 -17.51
N ARG A 145 4.23 21.96 -18.16
CA ARG A 145 3.35 22.40 -19.25
C ARG A 145 2.06 23.04 -18.75
N CYS A 146 1.69 22.80 -17.50
CA CYS A 146 0.52 23.41 -16.87
C CYS A 146 0.75 23.70 -15.39
N ILE A 147 0.03 24.70 -14.88
CA ILE A 147 0.04 25.12 -13.48
C ILE A 147 -1.36 24.92 -12.88
N VAL A 148 -1.41 24.47 -11.62
CA VAL A 148 -2.66 24.37 -10.87
C VAL A 148 -3.00 25.73 -10.28
N ILE A 149 -4.22 26.21 -10.50
CA ILE A 149 -4.67 27.52 -10.03
C ILE A 149 -5.62 27.40 -8.83
N SER A 150 -6.45 26.36 -8.77
CA SER A 150 -7.35 26.05 -7.64
C SER A 150 -8.03 24.70 -7.85
#